data_AF-W4V1B8-F1
#
_entry.id   AF-W4V1B8-F1
#
_cell.length_a   1.000
_cell.length_b   1.000
_cell.length_c   1.000
_cell.angle_alpha   90.00
_cell.angle_beta   90.00
_cell.angle_gamma   90.00
#
_symmetry.space_group_name_H-M   'P 1'
#
loop_
_entity.id
_entity.type
_entity.pdbx_description
1 polymer ?
#
loop_
_entity_poly.entity_id
_entity_poly.type
_entity_poly.pdbx_seq_one_letter_code
_entity_poly.pdbx_strand_id
1 'polypeptide(L)'
;MVCTYRYKWSASEAKHYAEENKVTDWYPGKWRREWMPGGFVDPNNTGVNYCPLRYADVVLMTAEAYNETGNTPKAWELLNMVRTRAKATPITDANYSSLLKAPQVYDLPYIEDGDAAGKFRTALYWERGFELAFEGQRKYDLLRWGILGDALKFFQTNMDTALKGKYVAGDKFVKGKHELFPIPLAELQANPALNNQNNPGYE
;
A
#
# COMPACT_ATOMS: atom_id res chain seq x y z
N MET A 1 10.31 -4.45 -1.48
CA MET A 1 11.04 -3.89 -0.32
C MET A 1 10.26 -4.15 0.98
N VAL A 2 9.90 -5.41 1.23
CA VAL A 2 9.34 -5.87 2.50
C VAL A 2 10.45 -6.66 3.16
N CYS A 3 10.87 -6.24 4.35
CA CYS A 3 11.98 -6.88 5.04
C CYS A 3 11.52 -8.27 5.50
N THR A 4 12.31 -9.31 5.28
CA THR A 4 12.02 -10.66 5.82
C THR A 4 12.40 -10.78 7.30
N TYR A 5 13.01 -9.73 7.85
CA TYR A 5 13.45 -9.66 9.23
C TYR A 5 13.09 -8.32 9.86
N ARG A 6 13.12 -8.27 11.18
CA ARG A 6 13.07 -7.05 11.99
C ARG A 6 14.22 -7.02 12.96
N TYR A 7 14.49 -5.84 13.50
CA TYR A 7 15.40 -5.70 14.62
C TYR A 7 14.64 -5.64 15.94
N LYS A 8 15.15 -6.35 16.94
CA LYS A 8 14.66 -6.26 18.31
C LYS A 8 15.76 -5.75 19.23
N TRP A 9 15.35 -4.94 20.20
CA TRP A 9 16.22 -4.51 21.27
C TRP A 9 16.45 -5.64 22.28
N SER A 10 17.72 -5.97 22.52
CA SER A 10 18.17 -6.81 23.63
C SER A 10 18.56 -5.91 24.79
N ALA A 11 17.76 -5.91 25.86
CA ALA A 11 18.06 -5.11 27.06
C ALA A 11 19.30 -5.60 27.81
N SER A 12 19.57 -6.90 27.78
CA SER A 12 20.75 -7.51 28.42
C SER A 12 22.04 -7.19 27.68
N GLU A 13 22.01 -7.17 26.36
CA GLU A 13 23.20 -6.90 25.54
C GLU A 13 23.30 -5.43 25.10
N ALA A 14 22.31 -4.61 25.43
CA ALA A 14 22.17 -3.22 25.02
C ALA A 14 22.38 -3.00 23.51
N LYS A 15 21.91 -3.93 22.68
CA LYS A 15 22.06 -3.88 21.21
C LYS A 15 20.81 -4.38 20.50
N HIS A 16 20.67 -4.00 19.23
CA HIS A 16 19.66 -4.57 18.35
C HIS A 16 20.18 -5.86 17.70
N TYR A 17 19.33 -6.88 17.57
CA TYR A 17 19.61 -8.10 16.79
C TYR A 17 18.50 -8.35 15.77
N ALA A 18 18.83 -9.02 14.66
CA ALA A 18 17.87 -9.36 13.63
C ALA A 18 17.14 -10.66 13.97
N GLU A 19 15.82 -10.69 13.75
CA GLU A 19 15.00 -11.90 13.78
C GLU A 19 14.06 -11.94 12.58
N GLU A 20 13.69 -13.15 12.12
CA GLU A 20 12.74 -13.27 11.02
C GLU A 20 11.35 -12.73 11.37
N ASN A 21 10.73 -12.08 10.40
CA ASN A 21 9.39 -11.53 10.54
C ASN A 21 8.35 -12.64 10.57
N LYS A 22 7.30 -12.41 11.37
CA LYS A 22 6.12 -13.27 11.40
C LYS A 22 4.99 -12.58 10.63
N VAL A 23 4.12 -13.36 10.01
CA VAL A 23 2.96 -12.83 9.27
C VAL A 23 2.03 -11.98 10.16
N THR A 24 2.01 -12.23 11.46
CA THR A 24 1.21 -11.44 12.42
C THR A 24 1.90 -10.17 12.90
N ASP A 25 3.14 -9.92 12.48
CA ASP A 25 4.04 -8.97 13.11
C ASP A 25 5.04 -8.42 12.07
N TRP A 26 4.47 -7.81 11.02
CA TRP A 26 5.24 -7.23 9.94
C TRP A 26 5.96 -5.96 10.39
N TYR A 27 7.22 -5.83 9.96
CA TYR A 27 8.04 -4.67 10.28
C TYR A 27 8.45 -3.93 9.00
N PRO A 28 8.20 -2.61 8.91
CA PRO A 28 8.68 -1.83 7.78
C PRO A 28 10.21 -1.79 7.80
N GLY A 29 10.84 -2.26 6.71
CA GLY A 29 12.29 -2.14 6.53
C GLY A 29 12.76 -0.75 6.14
N LYS A 30 11.85 0.21 5.98
CA LYS A 30 12.12 1.60 5.64
C LYS A 30 12.19 2.44 6.91
N TRP A 31 12.92 3.56 6.86
CA TRP A 31 13.01 4.51 7.98
C TRP A 31 13.58 3.91 9.28
N ARG A 32 14.59 3.04 9.12
CA ARG A 32 15.20 2.25 10.20
C ARG A 32 15.95 3.09 11.21
N ARG A 33 15.53 3.03 12.48
CA ARG A 33 16.24 3.65 13.61
C ARG A 33 17.63 3.07 13.81
N GLU A 34 17.83 1.81 13.45
CA GLU A 34 19.09 1.08 13.62
C GLU A 34 20.21 1.59 12.69
N TRP A 35 19.88 2.45 11.72
CA TRP A 35 20.85 3.13 10.86
C TRP A 35 21.19 4.55 11.34
N MET A 36 20.57 5.01 12.42
CA MET A 36 20.88 6.29 13.04
C MET A 36 22.08 6.16 13.99
N PRO A 37 22.85 7.24 14.22
CA PRO A 37 23.85 7.27 15.27
C PRO A 37 23.28 6.87 16.64
N GLY A 38 24.06 6.15 17.44
CA GLY A 38 23.63 5.65 18.74
C GLY A 38 23.29 6.76 19.73
N GLY A 39 22.28 6.50 20.58
CA GLY A 39 21.83 7.39 21.65
C GLY A 39 20.51 6.91 22.28
N PHE A 40 20.28 7.25 23.55
CA PHE A 40 18.99 6.98 24.20
C PHE A 40 18.02 8.11 23.89
N VAL A 41 17.40 8.04 22.71
CA VAL A 41 16.13 8.73 22.44
C VAL A 41 15.02 7.74 22.80
N ASP A 42 13.95 8.22 23.45
CA ASP A 42 12.72 7.46 23.72
C ASP A 42 12.42 6.50 22.54
N PRO A 43 12.24 5.19 22.76
CA PRO A 43 11.95 4.23 21.69
C PRO A 43 10.74 4.61 20.82
N ASN A 44 9.82 5.43 21.34
CA ASN A 44 8.67 5.97 20.60
C ASN A 44 8.99 7.24 19.80
N ASN A 45 10.23 7.72 19.83
CA ASN A 45 10.67 8.91 19.14
C ASN A 45 11.84 8.59 18.19
N THR A 46 11.79 9.18 17.00
CA THR A 46 12.83 9.05 15.98
C THR A 46 13.08 10.40 15.33
N GLY A 47 14.37 10.71 15.11
CA GLY A 47 14.78 11.88 14.34
C GLY A 47 14.70 11.68 12.82
N VAL A 48 14.17 10.54 12.35
CA VAL A 48 13.94 10.32 10.92
C VAL A 48 12.77 11.17 10.45
N ASN A 49 13.03 12.06 9.49
CA ASN A 49 12.00 12.87 8.88
C ASN A 49 10.98 12.00 8.15
N TYR A 50 9.69 12.19 8.46
CA TYR A 50 8.62 11.62 7.67
C TYR A 50 8.56 12.29 6.30
N CYS A 51 8.51 11.49 5.24
CA CYS A 51 8.45 11.99 3.88
C CYS A 51 7.00 11.90 3.36
N PRO A 52 6.23 13.01 3.33
CA PRO A 52 4.83 12.98 2.89
C PRO A 52 4.70 12.72 1.39
N LEU A 53 5.69 13.14 0.60
CA LEU A 53 5.76 12.91 -0.84
C LEU A 53 7.21 12.68 -1.24
N ARG A 54 7.45 11.62 -2.01
CA ARG A 54 8.79 11.27 -2.50
C ARG A 54 8.79 11.03 -3.99
N TYR A 55 9.96 11.16 -4.59
CA TYR A 55 10.13 11.10 -6.04
C TYR A 55 9.54 9.85 -6.68
N ALA A 56 9.71 8.66 -6.08
CA ALA A 56 9.16 7.45 -6.69
C ALA A 56 7.61 7.42 -6.70
N ASP A 57 6.93 8.06 -5.74
CA ASP A 57 5.48 8.18 -5.80
C ASP A 57 5.05 9.06 -6.98
N VAL A 58 5.73 10.21 -7.17
CA VAL A 58 5.52 11.10 -8.32
C VAL A 58 5.76 10.38 -9.64
N VAL A 59 6.82 9.58 -9.74
CA VAL A 59 7.12 8.78 -10.92
C VAL A 59 6.00 7.77 -11.20
N LEU A 60 5.51 7.07 -10.16
CA LEU A 60 4.45 6.07 -10.34
C LEU A 60 3.10 6.73 -10.69
N MET A 61 2.77 7.89 -10.10
CA MET A 61 1.60 8.70 -10.52
C MET A 61 1.73 9.17 -11.97
N THR A 62 2.94 9.55 -12.39
CA THR A 62 3.21 9.95 -13.77
C THR A 62 3.06 8.76 -14.73
N ALA A 63 3.56 7.58 -14.34
CA ALA A 63 3.41 6.35 -15.11
C ALA A 63 1.93 5.98 -15.27
N GLU A 64 1.15 6.08 -14.19
CA GLU A 64 -0.30 5.92 -14.23
C GLU A 64 -0.96 6.87 -15.23
N ALA A 65 -0.66 8.16 -15.15
CA ALA A 65 -1.22 9.16 -16.06
C ALA A 65 -0.88 8.87 -17.53
N TYR A 66 0.34 8.44 -17.84
CA TYR A 66 0.71 8.04 -19.19
C TYR A 66 -0.10 6.84 -19.68
N ASN A 67 -0.34 5.84 -18.84
CA ASN A 67 -1.16 4.69 -19.22
C ASN A 67 -2.61 5.11 -19.49
N GLU A 68 -3.21 5.89 -18.59
CA GLU A 68 -4.61 6.31 -18.72
C GLU A 68 -4.85 7.34 -19.83
N THR A 69 -3.78 7.98 -20.33
CA THR A 69 -3.82 8.89 -21.50
C THR A 69 -3.36 8.23 -22.80
N GLY A 70 -3.13 6.91 -22.81
CA GLY A 70 -2.87 6.12 -24.02
C GLY A 70 -1.40 5.94 -24.40
N ASN A 71 -0.44 6.36 -23.57
CA ASN A 71 0.99 6.14 -23.76
C ASN A 71 1.54 5.07 -22.79
N THR A 72 1.00 3.86 -22.89
CA THR A 72 1.45 2.70 -22.11
C THR A 72 2.95 2.38 -22.25
N PRO A 73 3.61 2.54 -23.42
CA PRO A 73 5.06 2.35 -23.51
C PRO A 73 5.85 3.27 -22.55
N LYS A 74 5.50 4.56 -22.48
CA LYS A 74 6.15 5.48 -21.55
C LYS A 74 5.86 5.14 -20.08
N ALA A 75 4.66 4.64 -19.81
CA ALA A 75 4.28 4.17 -18.49
C ALA A 75 5.20 3.03 -18.00
N TRP A 76 5.47 2.04 -18.85
CA TRP A 76 6.39 0.93 -18.55
C TRP A 76 7.82 1.39 -18.28
N GLU A 77 8.34 2.36 -19.04
CA GLU A 77 9.67 2.95 -18.79
C GLU A 77 9.77 3.51 -17.36
N LEU A 78 8.78 4.29 -16.94
CA LEU A 78 8.76 4.93 -15.62
C LEU A 78 8.58 3.93 -14.48
N LEU A 79 7.72 2.92 -14.66
CA LEU A 79 7.56 1.84 -13.69
C LEU A 79 8.88 1.06 -13.53
N ASN A 80 9.54 0.73 -14.64
CA ASN A 80 10.82 0.02 -14.62
C ASN A 80 11.98 0.86 -14.08
N MET A 81 11.92 2.18 -14.17
CA MET A 81 12.88 3.07 -13.50
C MET A 81 12.83 2.88 -11.97
N VAL A 82 11.63 2.79 -11.38
CA VAL A 82 11.46 2.54 -9.94
C VAL A 82 11.96 1.14 -9.57
N ARG A 83 11.58 0.13 -10.35
CA ARG A 83 12.01 -1.27 -10.14
C ARG A 83 13.53 -1.42 -10.20
N THR A 84 14.16 -0.85 -11.23
CA THR A 84 15.62 -0.90 -11.42
C THR A 84 16.35 -0.23 -10.26
N ARG A 85 15.88 0.95 -9.81
CA ARG A 85 16.43 1.61 -8.62
C ARG A 85 16.32 0.72 -7.38
N ALA A 86 15.20 0.03 -7.22
CA ALA A 86 14.97 -0.91 -6.13
C ALA A 86 15.68 -2.27 -6.30
N LYS A 87 16.49 -2.45 -7.37
CA LYS A 87 17.14 -3.71 -7.77
C LYS A 87 16.16 -4.86 -8.03
N ALA A 88 14.91 -4.54 -8.36
CA ALA A 88 13.93 -5.51 -8.82
C ALA A 88 14.07 -5.74 -10.33
N THR A 89 13.72 -6.93 -10.78
CA THR A 89 13.74 -7.29 -12.21
C THR A 89 12.78 -6.39 -13.00
N PRO A 90 13.25 -5.68 -14.05
CA PRO A 90 12.37 -4.94 -14.94
C PRO A 90 11.33 -5.85 -15.58
N ILE A 91 10.11 -5.35 -15.72
CA ILE A 91 9.01 -6.08 -16.35
C ILE A 91 9.08 -5.85 -17.86
N THR A 92 8.92 -6.93 -18.61
CA THR A 92 8.79 -6.98 -20.07
C THR A 92 7.61 -7.87 -20.43
N ASP A 93 7.14 -7.81 -21.67
CA ASP A 93 6.05 -8.69 -22.11
C ASP A 93 6.37 -10.17 -21.93
N ALA A 94 7.65 -10.55 -22.12
CA ALA A 94 8.10 -11.93 -21.99
C ALA A 94 8.06 -12.46 -20.55
N ASN A 95 8.27 -11.60 -19.54
CA ASN A 95 8.31 -12.01 -18.14
C ASN A 95 7.08 -11.57 -17.32
N TYR A 96 6.16 -10.81 -17.91
CA TYR A 96 4.97 -10.27 -17.24
C TYR A 96 4.22 -11.35 -16.47
N SER A 97 3.80 -12.43 -17.14
CA SER A 97 3.04 -13.50 -16.50
C SER A 97 3.82 -14.19 -15.39
N SER A 98 5.14 -14.33 -15.52
CA SER A 98 5.96 -14.96 -14.48
C SER A 98 6.11 -14.10 -13.22
N LEU A 99 6.08 -12.77 -13.37
CA LEU A 99 6.28 -11.83 -12.27
C LEU A 99 4.96 -11.41 -11.63
N LEU A 100 3.91 -11.23 -12.42
CA LEU A 100 2.68 -10.53 -12.03
C LEU A 100 1.42 -11.41 -12.01
N LYS A 101 1.61 -12.73 -12.01
CA LYS A 101 0.55 -13.72 -11.81
C LYS A 101 0.93 -14.73 -10.75
N ALA A 102 -0.02 -15.57 -10.35
CA ALA A 102 0.26 -16.69 -9.45
C ALA A 102 1.33 -17.64 -10.04
N PRO A 103 2.24 -18.19 -9.21
CA PRO A 103 2.30 -18.08 -7.75
C PRO A 103 3.12 -16.88 -7.23
N GLN A 104 3.73 -16.08 -8.09
CA GLN A 104 4.67 -15.03 -7.68
C GLN A 104 3.97 -13.87 -6.94
N VAL A 105 2.79 -13.49 -7.43
CA VAL A 105 1.84 -12.60 -6.78
C VAL A 105 0.44 -13.16 -6.95
N TYR A 106 -0.55 -12.61 -6.25
CA TYR A 106 -1.93 -13.01 -6.50
C TYR A 106 -2.47 -12.43 -7.81
N ASP A 107 -3.28 -13.21 -8.51
CA ASP A 107 -4.08 -12.69 -9.61
C ASP A 107 -5.14 -11.74 -9.04
N LEU A 108 -5.33 -10.57 -9.65
CA LEU A 108 -6.25 -9.54 -9.19
C LEU A 108 -7.55 -9.60 -10.01
N PRO A 109 -8.60 -10.32 -9.57
CA PRO A 109 -9.78 -10.61 -10.39
C PRO A 109 -10.67 -9.39 -10.65
N TYR A 110 -10.43 -8.28 -9.96
CA TYR A 110 -11.16 -7.02 -10.08
C TYR A 110 -10.43 -6.01 -10.99
N ILE A 111 -9.40 -6.45 -11.73
CA ILE A 111 -8.68 -5.64 -12.71
C ILE A 111 -8.65 -6.41 -14.02
N GLU A 112 -9.22 -5.82 -15.06
CA GLU A 112 -9.09 -6.35 -16.41
C GLU A 112 -7.64 -6.21 -16.90
N ASP A 113 -7.06 -7.33 -17.30
CA ASP A 113 -5.66 -7.50 -17.70
C ASP A 113 -5.50 -8.03 -19.13
N GLY A 114 -6.60 -8.13 -19.88
CA GLY A 114 -6.62 -8.70 -21.23
C GLY A 114 -5.83 -7.91 -22.29
N ASP A 115 -5.58 -6.61 -22.06
CA ASP A 115 -4.86 -5.73 -22.99
C ASP A 115 -3.60 -5.11 -22.35
N ALA A 116 -2.82 -4.37 -23.15
CA ALA A 116 -1.58 -3.76 -22.69
C ALA A 116 -1.79 -2.77 -21.53
N ALA A 117 -2.86 -1.98 -21.58
CA ALA A 117 -3.16 -0.98 -20.55
C ALA A 117 -3.59 -1.64 -19.23
N GLY A 118 -4.39 -2.70 -19.30
CA GLY A 118 -4.82 -3.52 -18.17
C GLY A 118 -3.67 -4.27 -17.51
N LYS A 119 -2.76 -4.84 -18.30
CA LYS A 119 -1.51 -5.42 -17.79
C LYS A 119 -0.68 -4.39 -17.04
N PHE A 120 -0.57 -3.19 -17.60
CA PHE A 120 0.13 -2.10 -16.92
C PHE A 120 -0.57 -1.69 -15.61
N ARG A 121 -1.91 -1.57 -15.58
CA ARG A 121 -2.65 -1.26 -14.33
C ARG A 121 -2.36 -2.30 -13.25
N THR A 122 -2.43 -3.59 -13.60
CA THR A 122 -2.07 -4.68 -12.68
C THR A 122 -0.66 -4.52 -12.14
N ALA A 123 0.31 -4.21 -13.02
CA ALA A 123 1.69 -3.94 -12.62
C ALA A 123 1.85 -2.76 -11.70
N LEU A 124 1.23 -1.64 -12.02
CA LEU A 124 1.26 -0.44 -11.22
C LEU A 124 0.67 -0.68 -9.82
N TYR A 125 -0.43 -1.43 -9.72
CA TYR A 125 -1.11 -1.65 -8.44
C TYR A 125 -0.28 -2.51 -7.49
N TRP A 126 0.44 -3.50 -8.03
CA TRP A 126 1.45 -4.24 -7.29
C TRP A 126 2.66 -3.38 -6.95
N GLU A 127 3.21 -2.64 -7.91
CA GLU A 127 4.40 -1.82 -7.70
C GLU A 127 4.16 -0.74 -6.65
N ARG A 128 3.04 -0.02 -6.69
CA ARG A 128 2.65 0.94 -5.64
C ARG A 128 2.49 0.24 -4.28
N GLY A 129 1.92 -0.97 -4.26
CA GLY A 129 1.82 -1.78 -3.04
C GLY A 129 3.17 -2.14 -2.42
N PHE A 130 4.15 -2.53 -3.25
CA PHE A 130 5.49 -2.89 -2.78
C PHE A 130 6.34 -1.67 -2.44
N GLU A 131 6.31 -0.68 -3.32
CA GLU A 131 7.14 0.50 -3.24
C GLU A 131 6.67 1.42 -2.13
N LEU A 132 5.36 1.62 -1.91
CA LEU A 132 4.79 2.57 -0.93
C LEU A 132 4.22 1.91 0.33
N ALA A 133 4.54 0.62 0.57
CA ALA A 133 4.14 -0.08 1.78
C ALA A 133 4.57 0.70 3.04
N PHE A 134 3.64 0.80 4.01
CA PHE A 134 3.78 1.51 5.29
C PHE A 134 3.93 3.05 5.19
N GLU A 135 3.46 3.66 4.10
CA GLU A 135 3.55 5.12 3.89
C GLU A 135 2.17 5.80 3.77
N GLY A 136 1.10 5.12 4.20
CA GLY A 136 -0.26 5.69 4.26
C GLY A 136 -1.02 5.76 2.94
N GLN A 137 -0.42 5.37 1.81
CA GLN A 137 -1.01 5.56 0.47
C GLN A 137 -2.08 4.54 0.09
N ARG A 138 -1.94 3.28 0.55
CA ARG A 138 -2.70 2.14 -0.02
C ARG A 138 -4.22 2.30 0.05
N LYS A 139 -4.77 2.84 1.15
CA LYS A 139 -6.22 3.06 1.27
C LYS A 139 -6.72 4.02 0.18
N TYR A 140 -6.01 5.14 0.00
CA TYR A 140 -6.42 6.20 -0.94
C TYR A 140 -6.23 5.78 -2.40
N ASP A 141 -5.20 4.99 -2.70
CA ASP A 141 -5.04 4.35 -4.00
C ASP A 141 -6.23 3.44 -4.34
N LEU A 142 -6.61 2.55 -3.42
CA LEU A 142 -7.75 1.65 -3.65
C LEU A 142 -9.09 2.40 -3.75
N LEU A 143 -9.25 3.52 -3.02
CA LEU A 143 -10.42 4.38 -3.10
C LEU A 143 -10.55 5.06 -4.46
N ARG A 144 -9.49 5.75 -4.92
CA ARG A 144 -9.52 6.50 -6.19
C ARG A 144 -9.65 5.59 -7.40
N TRP A 145 -9.22 4.33 -7.29
CA TRP A 145 -9.43 3.30 -8.30
C TRP A 145 -10.82 2.63 -8.23
N GLY A 146 -11.62 2.93 -7.20
CA GLY A 146 -12.96 2.37 -7.05
C GLY A 146 -12.99 0.88 -6.63
N ILE A 147 -11.87 0.32 -6.19
CA ILE A 147 -11.71 -1.12 -5.90
C ILE A 147 -11.45 -1.44 -4.43
N LEU A 148 -11.62 -0.47 -3.51
CA LEU A 148 -11.36 -0.70 -2.07
C LEU A 148 -12.09 -1.92 -1.53
N GLY A 149 -13.41 -1.99 -1.70
CA GLY A 149 -14.20 -3.11 -1.17
C GLY A 149 -13.77 -4.46 -1.73
N ASP A 150 -13.45 -4.52 -3.02
CA ASP A 150 -13.06 -5.76 -3.70
C ASP A 150 -11.67 -6.22 -3.23
N ALA A 151 -10.72 -5.29 -3.09
CA ALA A 151 -9.39 -5.57 -2.55
C ALA A 151 -9.42 -6.02 -1.08
N LEU A 152 -10.26 -5.42 -0.23
CA LEU A 152 -10.42 -5.82 1.18
C LEU A 152 -10.95 -7.26 1.28
N LYS A 153 -12.01 -7.59 0.51
CA LYS A 153 -12.58 -8.95 0.48
C LYS A 153 -11.61 -9.97 -0.10
N PHE A 154 -10.88 -9.59 -1.15
CA PHE A 154 -9.87 -10.44 -1.75
C PHE A 154 -8.76 -10.78 -0.75
N PHE A 155 -8.25 -9.79 -0.01
CA PHE A 155 -7.26 -10.04 1.04
C PHE A 155 -7.83 -10.92 2.16
N GLN A 156 -9.06 -10.66 2.64
CA GLN A 156 -9.70 -11.49 3.67
C GLN A 156 -9.79 -12.97 3.28
N THR A 157 -10.00 -13.26 1.99
CA THR A 157 -10.16 -14.63 1.47
C THR A 157 -8.81 -15.33 1.30
N ASN A 158 -7.73 -14.59 1.03
CA ASN A 158 -6.41 -15.14 0.70
C ASN A 158 -5.35 -14.92 1.80
N MET A 159 -5.69 -14.24 2.88
CA MET A 159 -4.76 -14.00 3.98
C MET A 159 -4.43 -15.29 4.73
N ASP A 160 -3.26 -15.30 5.37
CA ASP A 160 -2.86 -16.41 6.25
C ASP A 160 -3.88 -16.61 7.38
N THR A 161 -4.17 -17.88 7.70
CA THR A 161 -5.09 -18.26 8.77
C THR A 161 -4.76 -17.65 10.13
N ALA A 162 -3.48 -17.34 10.42
CA ALA A 162 -3.03 -16.67 11.63
C ALA A 162 -3.53 -15.21 11.76
N LEU A 163 -4.05 -14.63 10.67
CA LEU A 163 -4.67 -13.31 10.62
C LEU A 163 -6.20 -13.35 10.74
N LYS A 164 -6.81 -14.54 10.74
CA LYS A 164 -8.27 -14.70 10.85
C LYS A 164 -8.81 -13.98 12.09
N GLY A 165 -9.84 -13.16 11.91
CA GLY A 165 -10.45 -12.34 12.97
C GLY A 165 -9.69 -11.06 13.32
N LYS A 166 -8.47 -10.84 12.79
CA LYS A 166 -7.69 -9.62 13.03
C LYS A 166 -7.93 -8.54 11.95
N TYR A 167 -8.51 -8.92 10.82
CA TYR A 167 -8.76 -8.03 9.69
C TYR A 167 -10.23 -7.61 9.58
N VAL A 168 -10.66 -6.77 10.53
CA VAL A 168 -12.05 -6.30 10.65
C VAL A 168 -12.55 -5.61 9.38
N ALA A 169 -11.67 -4.93 8.65
CA ALA A 169 -12.02 -4.26 7.40
C ALA A 169 -12.57 -5.23 6.34
N GLY A 170 -12.01 -6.44 6.24
CA GLY A 170 -12.50 -7.46 5.31
C GLY A 170 -13.92 -7.93 5.60
N ASP A 171 -14.28 -8.02 6.88
CA ASP A 171 -15.58 -8.54 7.33
C ASP A 171 -16.67 -7.46 7.45
N LYS A 172 -16.28 -6.20 7.72
CA LYS A 172 -17.22 -5.12 8.07
C LYS A 172 -17.29 -4.01 7.05
N PHE A 173 -16.51 -4.04 5.96
CA PHE A 173 -16.61 -3.03 4.93
C PHE A 173 -17.96 -3.09 4.19
N VAL A 174 -18.62 -1.94 4.07
CA VAL A 174 -19.89 -1.78 3.34
C VAL A 174 -19.63 -0.83 2.18
N LYS A 175 -19.76 -1.36 0.95
CA LYS A 175 -19.58 -0.60 -0.29
C LYS A 175 -20.67 0.47 -0.42
N GLY A 176 -20.27 1.67 -0.85
CA GLY A 176 -21.12 2.87 -0.92
C GLY A 176 -21.32 3.58 0.42
N LYS A 177 -20.62 3.18 1.48
CA LYS A 177 -20.65 3.81 2.81
C LYS A 177 -19.25 4.04 3.34
N HIS A 178 -18.48 2.97 3.54
CA HIS A 178 -17.19 3.01 4.22
C HIS A 178 -16.03 3.55 3.36
N GLU A 179 -16.31 3.96 2.12
CA GLU A 179 -15.41 4.72 1.28
C GLU A 179 -15.14 6.12 1.84
N LEU A 180 -16.14 6.73 2.48
CA LEU A 180 -16.06 8.03 3.14
C LEU A 180 -16.19 7.87 4.64
N PHE A 181 -15.61 8.79 5.40
CA PHE A 181 -15.87 8.89 6.84
C PHE A 181 -17.18 9.64 7.09
N PRO A 182 -17.90 9.37 8.20
CA PRO A 182 -19.01 10.21 8.59
C PRO A 182 -18.54 11.64 8.85
N ILE A 183 -19.36 12.62 8.49
CA ILE A 183 -19.20 13.99 8.96
C ILE A 183 -19.45 13.97 10.47
N PRO A 184 -18.56 14.53 11.31
CA PRO A 184 -18.77 14.53 12.75
C PRO A 184 -20.07 15.23 13.13
N LEU A 185 -20.85 14.65 14.05
CA LEU A 185 -22.17 15.16 14.44
C LEU A 185 -22.13 16.64 14.88
N ALA A 186 -21.08 17.03 15.61
CA ALA A 186 -20.91 18.41 16.04
C ALA A 186 -20.79 19.39 14.85
N GLU A 187 -20.13 18.98 13.76
CA GLU A 187 -20.01 19.81 12.55
C GLU A 187 -21.36 19.92 11.81
N LEU A 188 -22.14 18.83 11.74
CA LEU A 188 -23.48 18.84 11.17
C LEU A 188 -24.43 19.78 11.96
N GLN A 189 -24.39 19.71 13.29
CA GLN A 189 -25.23 20.52 14.16
C GLN A 189 -24.83 22.00 14.17
N ALA A 190 -23.53 22.28 14.06
CA ALA A 190 -23.02 23.65 14.07
C ALA A 190 -23.21 24.39 12.73
N ASN A 191 -23.36 23.67 11.61
CA ASN A 191 -23.47 24.25 10.28
C ASN A 191 -24.82 23.94 9.61
N PRO A 192 -25.83 24.83 9.74
CA PRO A 192 -27.13 24.65 9.10
C PRO A 192 -27.08 24.49 7.58
N ALA A 193 -26.04 25.00 6.91
CA ALA A 193 -25.89 24.85 5.46
C ALA A 193 -25.66 23.40 5.01
N LEU A 194 -25.24 22.52 5.92
CA LEU A 194 -25.16 21.09 5.67
C LEU A 194 -26.53 20.41 5.67
N ASN A 195 -27.60 21.09 6.10
CA ASN A 195 -28.97 20.57 6.13
C ASN A 195 -29.11 19.21 6.84
N ASN A 196 -28.28 18.94 7.86
CA ASN A 196 -28.16 17.63 8.52
C ASN A 196 -27.90 16.46 7.56
N GLN A 197 -27.29 16.71 6.40
CA GLN A 197 -26.94 15.68 5.43
C GLN A 197 -25.54 15.15 5.71
N ASN A 198 -25.46 13.86 6.04
CA ASN A 198 -24.18 13.15 6.22
C ASN A 198 -23.70 12.52 4.89
N ASN A 199 -22.48 11.97 4.89
CA ASN A 199 -21.99 11.15 3.79
C ASN A 199 -22.85 9.89 3.59
N PRO A 200 -22.92 9.32 2.37
CA PRO A 200 -23.77 8.18 2.05
C PRO A 200 -23.67 7.03 3.06
N GLY A 201 -24.83 6.52 3.50
CA GLY A 201 -24.95 5.40 4.43
C GLY A 201 -24.67 5.74 5.90
N TYR A 202 -24.37 7.00 6.23
CA TYR A 202 -24.29 7.49 7.61
C TYR A 202 -25.52 8.33 7.96
N GLU A 203 -25.88 8.28 9.24
CA GLU A 203 -26.97 9.06 9.86
C GLU A 203 -26.38 10.26 10.62
#